data_AF-A0A9P7YU85-F1
#
_entry.id   AF-A0A9P7YU85-F1
#
_cell.length_a   1.000
_cell.length_b   1.000
_cell.length_c   1.000
_cell.angle_alpha   90.00
_cell.angle_beta   90.00
_cell.angle_gamma   90.00
#
_symmetry.space_group_name_H-M   'P 1'
#
loop_
_entity.id
_entity.type
_entity.pdbx_description
1 polymer ?
#
loop_
_entity_poly.entity_id
_entity_poly.type
_entity_poly.pdbx_seq_one_letter_code
_entity_poly.pdbx_strand_id
1 'polypeptide(L)'
;MEEAIIDGGISKKAKFDDGLLSDLSSEIVQNFITARETLKKEELSHRSGNKTPPLPSKPYLTSFTDHEFRHNLSVTALNASSILSRIRSEELALKWSTAASSSLSRDELFPGMVFNNAKPVLETTELWRLVKMMPKGALLHCHLGAMVDLEWVFETALAEDGMCICADVPLVDDVVRESAGIRYRFSKSAHLEANASIWLADYVPGAFIPVAVAADLFPDGGRKRFVAWMKDRCSITQAESLQHHLGVDDVWRKLNAAFSVLPGIVYYEPILRKFLRKFFTTLLEDKVRWVEFRSAPFTPLYVLGSETPTLDPGVLCSVLSDEIEKFKASEAGRGFWGARMIWAGLRFWSTDKIIEDMRHCIRLKKIYPALISGYDLVGHEDPGRTLESLTPELLWFQGQCKQQNLTIPLFLHAGETVGCGTPTDHNLYTAILLGSRRLGHAFSLYKHPVLISLAKSQNILVESCPISNEVLRYTASIMSHPLPALINRGVKACLCNDDPSMLGQGTSGLSHDFWQALQGWEDLGLAGLGGLAENSVRWGAFEDERDEEWKSGIEAGYEAAGMRGQRMREWRDEWEGFCGWVAREYGR
;
A
#
# COMPACT_ATOMS: atom_id res chain seq x y z
N MET A 1 -30.90 -8.65 4.94
CA MET A 1 -30.65 -10.04 4.51
C MET A 1 -29.35 -10.46 5.14
N GLU A 2 -29.42 -10.68 6.44
CA GLU A 2 -28.38 -11.22 7.31
C GLU A 2 -28.92 -12.56 7.84
N GLU A 3 -28.01 -13.41 8.33
CA GLU A 3 -28.22 -14.79 8.80
C GLU A 3 -28.18 -15.90 7.74
N ALA A 4 -26.97 -16.43 7.53
CA ALA A 4 -26.70 -17.88 7.45
C ALA A 4 -25.20 -18.13 7.20
N ILE A 5 -24.36 -17.94 8.22
CA ILE A 5 -23.03 -18.55 8.29
C ILE A 5 -22.91 -19.16 9.70
N ILE A 6 -22.39 -20.39 9.72
CA ILE A 6 -22.00 -21.27 10.84
C ILE A 6 -22.84 -22.56 10.77
N ASP A 7 -22.42 -23.48 9.89
CA ASP A 7 -22.03 -24.83 10.30
C ASP A 7 -21.43 -25.61 9.11
N GLY A 8 -20.47 -26.50 9.38
CA GLY A 8 -20.18 -27.64 8.50
C GLY A 8 -18.84 -27.70 7.76
N GLY A 9 -17.78 -28.06 8.49
CA GLY A 9 -16.90 -29.16 8.07
C GLY A 9 -15.81 -28.90 7.01
N ILE A 10 -14.61 -28.61 7.50
CA ILE A 10 -13.34 -28.82 6.78
C ILE A 10 -13.16 -30.32 6.54
N SER A 11 -13.36 -30.77 5.31
CA SER A 11 -12.65 -31.87 4.62
C SER A 11 -13.55 -32.46 3.53
N LYS A 12 -13.23 -32.14 2.28
CA LYS A 12 -13.35 -33.02 1.11
C LYS A 12 -12.50 -32.42 0.00
N LYS A 13 -11.60 -33.26 -0.55
CA LYS A 13 -10.74 -33.02 -1.72
C LYS A 13 -11.29 -31.93 -2.65
N ALA A 14 -10.49 -30.89 -2.90
CA ALA A 14 -10.76 -29.94 -3.97
C ALA A 14 -10.98 -30.73 -5.26
N LYS A 15 -12.23 -30.89 -5.68
CA LYS A 15 -12.56 -31.25 -7.05
C LYS A 15 -12.23 -30.00 -7.86
N PHE A 16 -11.25 -30.14 -8.74
CA PHE A 16 -10.99 -29.15 -9.78
C PHE A 16 -12.30 -28.96 -10.55
N ASP A 17 -12.75 -27.72 -10.69
CA ASP A 17 -13.88 -27.43 -11.57
C ASP A 17 -13.36 -27.52 -13.01
N ASP A 18 -13.50 -28.71 -13.61
CA ASP A 18 -12.76 -29.18 -14.79
C ASP A 18 -12.99 -28.33 -16.07
N GLY A 19 -13.94 -27.38 -16.08
CA GLY A 19 -14.23 -26.55 -17.26
C GLY A 19 -13.33 -25.32 -17.42
N LEU A 20 -13.11 -24.56 -16.34
CA LEU A 20 -12.54 -23.20 -16.40
C LEU A 20 -11.01 -23.17 -16.36
N LEU A 21 -10.40 -24.17 -15.72
CA LEU A 21 -8.94 -24.35 -15.60
C LEU A 21 -8.45 -25.54 -16.45
N SER A 22 -9.22 -25.96 -17.45
CA SER A 22 -8.99 -27.17 -18.27
C SER A 22 -7.60 -27.24 -18.92
N ASP A 23 -6.98 -26.10 -19.20
CA ASP A 23 -5.62 -26.02 -19.77
C ASP A 23 -4.49 -26.20 -18.73
N LEU A 24 -4.80 -26.20 -17.42
CA LEU A 24 -3.82 -26.35 -16.36
C LEU A 24 -3.62 -27.83 -16.04
N SER A 25 -2.42 -28.36 -16.33
CA SER A 25 -2.09 -29.74 -15.98
C SER A 25 -2.18 -29.98 -14.47
N SER A 26 -2.92 -31.02 -14.08
CA SER A 26 -3.01 -31.49 -12.69
C SER A 26 -1.65 -31.83 -12.10
N GLU A 27 -0.70 -32.25 -12.94
CA GLU A 27 0.69 -32.52 -12.56
C GLU A 27 1.42 -31.25 -12.11
N ILE A 28 1.26 -30.13 -12.81
CA ILE A 28 1.91 -28.85 -12.46
C ILE A 28 1.44 -28.39 -11.08
N VAL A 29 0.13 -28.45 -10.83
CA VAL A 29 -0.46 -28.08 -9.54
C VAL A 29 0.05 -29.01 -8.44
N GLN A 30 0.06 -30.32 -8.68
CA GLN A 30 0.50 -31.30 -7.68
C GLN A 30 2.00 -31.17 -7.36
N ASN A 31 2.83 -30.88 -8.36
CA ASN A 31 4.26 -30.61 -8.18
C ASN A 31 4.47 -29.34 -7.34
N PHE A 32 3.72 -28.26 -7.61
CA PHE A 32 3.78 -27.03 -6.82
C PHE A 32 3.38 -27.28 -5.35
N ILE A 33 2.27 -27.99 -5.12
CA ILE A 33 1.82 -28.36 -3.77
C ILE A 33 2.91 -29.16 -3.04
N THR A 34 3.54 -30.10 -3.73
CA THR A 34 4.61 -30.94 -3.15
C THR A 34 5.84 -30.11 -2.76
N ALA A 35 6.24 -29.17 -3.61
CA ALA A 35 7.33 -28.23 -3.31
C ALA A 35 7.01 -27.36 -2.09
N ARG A 36 5.79 -26.83 -2.00
CA ARG A 36 5.33 -26.03 -0.84
C ARG A 36 5.34 -26.83 0.45
N GLU A 37 4.79 -28.04 0.46
CA GLU A 37 4.75 -28.88 1.66
C GLU A 37 6.15 -29.36 2.08
N THR A 38 7.05 -29.56 1.12
CA THR A 38 8.46 -29.85 1.42
C THR A 38 9.12 -28.66 2.11
N LEU A 39 8.90 -27.45 1.60
CA LEU A 39 9.46 -26.23 2.17
C LEU A 39 8.90 -25.93 3.58
N LYS A 40 7.60 -26.15 3.81
CA LYS A 40 6.99 -26.06 5.15
C LYS A 40 7.64 -27.05 6.13
N LYS A 41 7.85 -28.31 5.72
CA LYS A 41 8.52 -29.32 6.55
C LYS A 41 9.97 -28.93 6.87
N GLU A 42 10.68 -28.35 5.90
CA GLU A 42 12.03 -27.84 6.10
C GLU A 42 12.04 -26.73 7.16
N GLU A 43 11.17 -25.73 7.03
CA GLU A 43 11.01 -24.64 7.99
C GLU A 43 10.71 -25.17 9.41
N LEU A 44 9.77 -26.11 9.54
CA LEU A 44 9.44 -26.74 10.82
C LEU A 44 10.62 -27.52 11.41
N SER A 45 11.43 -28.18 10.58
CA SER A 45 12.63 -28.90 11.03
C SER A 45 13.71 -27.95 11.56
N HIS A 46 13.82 -26.76 10.98
CA HIS A 46 14.71 -25.69 11.44
C HIS A 46 14.25 -25.10 12.78
N ARG A 47 12.95 -24.82 12.93
CA ARG A 47 12.39 -24.27 14.17
C ARG A 47 12.46 -25.25 15.34
N SER A 48 12.34 -26.55 15.07
CA SER A 48 12.37 -27.60 16.11
C SER A 48 13.78 -28.04 16.53
N GLY A 49 14.85 -27.49 15.91
CA GLY A 49 16.24 -27.84 16.24
C GLY A 49 16.70 -29.22 15.76
N ASN A 50 15.86 -29.96 15.01
CA ASN A 50 16.16 -31.29 14.48
C ASN A 50 17.12 -31.28 13.28
N LYS A 51 17.36 -30.10 12.70
CA LYS A 51 18.49 -29.86 11.80
C LYS A 51 19.34 -28.75 12.39
N THR A 52 20.65 -29.00 12.49
CA THR A 52 21.60 -27.89 12.55
C THR A 52 21.30 -27.02 11.33
N PRO A 53 21.14 -25.69 11.47
CA PRO A 53 21.06 -24.83 10.30
C PRO A 53 22.24 -25.21 9.41
N PRO A 54 22.07 -25.43 8.08
CA PRO A 54 23.21 -25.67 7.23
C PRO A 54 24.11 -24.46 7.46
N LEU A 55 25.27 -24.70 8.09
CA LEU A 55 26.31 -23.70 8.15
C LEU A 55 26.56 -23.35 6.69
N PRO A 56 26.35 -22.10 6.26
CA PRO A 56 26.54 -21.77 4.87
C PRO A 56 27.97 -22.16 4.50
N SER A 57 28.12 -22.83 3.35
CA SER A 57 29.41 -23.29 2.83
C SER A 57 30.37 -22.13 2.51
N LYS A 58 29.89 -20.88 2.61
CA LYS A 58 30.66 -19.65 2.66
C LYS A 58 30.37 -18.96 4.00
N PRO A 59 31.38 -18.35 4.66
CA PRO A 59 31.11 -17.53 5.85
C PRO A 59 30.00 -16.54 5.51
N TYR A 60 29.04 -16.37 6.43
CA TYR A 60 28.12 -15.25 6.31
C TYR A 60 28.98 -13.99 6.18
N LEU A 61 29.07 -13.42 4.99
CA LEU A 61 29.06 -11.98 4.91
C LEU A 61 27.65 -11.62 5.37
N THR A 62 27.48 -11.48 6.69
CA THR A 62 26.36 -10.78 7.33
C THR A 62 26.49 -9.31 6.95
N SER A 63 26.47 -9.02 5.65
CA SER A 63 26.40 -7.66 5.19
C SER A 63 24.94 -7.26 5.37
N PHE A 64 24.71 -6.30 6.26
CA PHE A 64 23.46 -5.55 6.38
C PHE A 64 22.91 -5.24 4.97
N THR A 65 21.59 -5.18 4.78
CA THR A 65 21.02 -4.93 3.43
C THR A 65 21.60 -3.72 2.71
N ASP A 66 21.95 -2.68 3.48
CA ASP A 66 22.51 -1.41 3.03
C ASP A 66 24.04 -1.38 3.07
N HIS A 67 24.72 -2.48 3.40
CA HIS A 67 26.18 -2.52 3.57
C HIS A 67 26.90 -1.99 2.33
N GLU A 68 26.51 -2.44 1.14
CA GLU A 68 27.07 -1.95 -0.13
C GLU A 68 26.83 -0.45 -0.32
N PHE A 69 25.62 0.03 0.02
CA PHE A 69 25.29 1.45 -0.06
C PHE A 69 26.14 2.28 0.92
N ARG A 70 26.24 1.86 2.18
CA ARG A 70 27.04 2.51 3.23
C ARG A 70 28.52 2.59 2.88
N HIS A 71 29.09 1.53 2.31
CA HIS A 71 30.51 1.50 1.93
C HIS A 71 30.82 2.41 0.73
N ASN A 72 29.82 2.69 -0.09
CA ASN A 72 29.98 3.50 -1.30
C ASN A 72 29.49 4.95 -1.13
N LEU A 73 29.21 5.39 0.10
CA LEU A 73 28.85 6.79 0.36
C LEU A 73 29.99 7.73 0.00
N SER A 74 29.64 8.84 -0.65
CA SER A 74 30.58 9.94 -0.86
C SER A 74 30.95 10.62 0.47
N VAL A 75 32.04 11.39 0.46
CA VAL A 75 32.42 12.24 1.62
C VAL A 75 31.27 13.21 1.98
N THR A 76 30.57 13.73 0.97
CA THR A 76 29.40 14.60 1.15
C THR A 76 28.26 13.86 1.85
N ALA A 77 27.96 12.63 1.43
CA ALA A 77 26.91 11.81 2.03
C ALA A 77 27.25 11.35 3.46
N LEU A 78 28.52 11.07 3.74
CA LEU A 78 29.01 10.79 5.10
C LEU A 78 28.82 12.00 6.02
N ASN A 79 29.16 13.21 5.54
CA ASN A 79 28.95 14.44 6.29
C ASN A 79 27.45 14.69 6.54
N ALA A 80 26.61 14.59 5.51
CA ALA A 80 25.16 14.71 5.65
C ALA A 80 24.58 13.70 6.65
N SER A 81 25.10 12.48 6.66
CA SER A 81 24.69 11.44 7.63
C SER A 81 25.05 11.83 9.06
N SER A 82 26.25 12.38 9.29
CA SER A 82 26.66 12.86 10.61
C SER A 82 25.79 14.04 11.09
N ILE A 83 25.48 14.97 10.20
CA ILE A 83 24.62 16.12 10.49
C ILE A 83 23.20 15.66 10.85
N LEU A 84 22.60 14.77 10.06
CA LEU A 84 21.28 14.23 10.37
C LEU A 84 21.28 13.53 11.73
N SER A 85 22.28 12.69 12.01
CA SER A 85 22.38 11.99 13.30
C SER A 85 22.45 12.96 14.47
N ARG A 86 23.18 14.07 14.34
CA ARG A 86 23.20 15.15 15.32
C ARG A 86 21.82 15.77 15.51
N ILE A 87 21.14 16.19 14.44
CA ILE A 87 19.78 16.77 14.49
C ILE A 87 18.80 15.81 15.15
N ARG A 88 18.81 14.52 14.77
CA ARG A 88 17.93 13.51 15.36
C ARG A 88 18.18 13.38 16.86
N SER A 89 19.46 13.38 17.28
CA SER A 89 19.83 13.23 18.70
C SER A 89 19.43 14.44 19.54
N GLU A 90 19.63 15.65 19.00
CA GLU A 90 19.17 16.91 19.60
C GLU A 90 17.64 16.95 19.72
N GLU A 91 16.93 16.58 18.65
CA GLU A 91 15.46 16.54 18.64
C GLU A 91 14.91 15.49 19.61
N LEU A 92 15.54 14.32 19.68
CA LEU A 92 15.22 13.27 20.63
C LEU A 92 15.33 13.79 22.08
N ALA A 93 16.42 14.48 22.41
CA ALA A 93 16.66 15.01 23.75
C ALA A 93 15.72 16.18 24.12
N LEU A 94 15.39 17.04 23.15
CA LEU A 94 14.66 18.29 23.42
C LEU A 94 13.13 18.18 23.23
N LYS A 95 12.66 17.28 22.36
CA LYS A 95 11.23 17.17 22.02
C LYS A 95 10.63 15.82 22.37
N TRP A 96 11.36 14.73 22.11
CA TRP A 96 10.87 13.37 22.27
C TRP A 96 11.39 12.70 23.55
N SER A 97 11.80 13.49 24.54
CA SER A 97 12.20 12.99 25.85
C SER A 97 11.77 13.95 26.93
N THR A 98 11.09 13.41 27.93
CA THR A 98 10.67 14.08 29.16
C THR A 98 11.57 13.70 30.33
N ALA A 99 12.71 13.05 30.10
CA ALA A 99 13.58 12.52 31.16
C ALA A 99 14.05 13.58 32.19
N ALA A 100 13.96 14.86 31.85
CA ALA A 100 14.26 15.99 32.74
C ALA A 100 13.02 16.61 33.44
N SER A 101 11.80 16.17 33.12
CA SER A 101 10.55 16.69 33.68
C SER A 101 10.07 15.84 34.85
N SER A 102 9.88 16.47 36.01
CA SER A 102 9.27 15.85 37.19
C SER A 102 7.76 16.13 37.30
N SER A 103 7.13 16.68 36.25
CA SER A 103 5.71 17.01 36.28
C SER A 103 4.84 15.78 36.03
N LEU A 104 3.77 15.64 36.81
CA LEU A 104 2.70 14.64 36.58
C LEU A 104 1.81 14.99 35.35
N SER A 105 2.33 15.72 34.35
CA SER A 105 1.58 16.07 33.14
C SER A 105 1.28 14.81 32.34
N ARG A 106 0.07 14.72 31.79
CA ARG A 106 -0.37 13.55 31.00
C ARG A 106 0.11 13.55 29.55
N ASP A 107 0.64 14.67 29.08
CA ASP A 107 1.06 14.85 27.68
C ASP A 107 2.57 14.62 27.57
N GLU A 108 2.94 13.35 27.36
CA GLU A 108 4.33 12.91 27.19
C GLU A 108 4.63 12.62 25.72
N LEU A 109 5.75 13.13 25.23
CA LEU A 109 6.28 12.85 23.89
C LEU A 109 7.47 11.92 24.01
N PHE A 110 7.43 10.80 23.29
CA PHE A 110 8.48 9.80 23.30
C PHE A 110 8.61 9.14 21.92
N PRO A 111 9.78 8.58 21.58
CA PRO A 111 9.98 7.89 20.31
C PRO A 111 9.13 6.63 20.29
N GLY A 112 8.49 6.37 19.15
CA GLY A 112 7.63 5.20 19.00
C GLY A 112 6.28 5.29 19.69
N MET A 113 5.87 6.47 20.14
CA MET A 113 4.45 6.73 20.41
C MET A 113 3.62 6.56 19.14
N VAL A 114 2.32 6.29 19.30
CA VAL A 114 1.39 6.08 18.18
C VAL A 114 1.42 7.26 17.21
N PHE A 115 1.53 6.95 15.92
CA PHE A 115 1.78 7.89 14.82
C PHE A 115 0.85 9.11 14.86
N ASN A 116 -0.46 8.89 15.04
CA ASN A 116 -1.44 9.98 15.07
C ASN A 116 -1.21 10.98 16.21
N ASN A 117 -0.61 10.56 17.32
CA ASN A 117 -0.22 11.45 18.41
C ASN A 117 1.09 12.19 18.11
N ALA A 118 2.04 11.53 17.45
CA ALA A 118 3.32 12.13 17.07
C ALA A 118 3.15 13.17 15.95
N LYS A 119 2.20 12.98 15.04
CA LYS A 119 2.04 13.75 13.79
C LYS A 119 2.02 15.27 13.96
N PRO A 120 1.21 15.87 14.86
CA PRO A 120 1.15 17.32 14.99
C PRO A 120 2.49 17.94 15.43
N VAL A 121 3.30 17.19 16.18
CA VAL A 121 4.61 17.66 16.65
C VAL A 121 5.67 17.38 15.60
N LEU A 122 5.71 16.18 15.01
CA LEU A 122 6.74 15.79 14.05
C LEU A 122 6.78 16.72 12.84
N GLU A 123 5.63 17.19 12.34
CA GLU A 123 5.58 18.08 11.17
C GLU A 123 6.17 19.47 11.42
N THR A 124 6.45 19.81 12.69
CA THR A 124 7.10 21.07 13.08
C THR A 124 8.62 20.97 13.17
N THR A 125 9.19 19.76 13.07
CA THR A 125 10.57 19.51 13.45
C THR A 125 11.57 19.73 12.33
N GLU A 126 12.84 19.90 12.69
CA GLU A 126 13.91 20.09 11.72
C GLU A 126 14.18 18.78 10.97
N LEU A 127 14.13 17.64 11.66
CA LEU A 127 14.26 16.33 11.04
C LEU A 127 13.17 16.10 9.99
N TRP A 128 11.94 16.53 10.25
CA TRP A 128 10.85 16.47 9.27
C TRP A 128 11.14 17.29 8.01
N ARG A 129 11.62 18.53 8.15
CA ARG A 129 11.98 19.37 6.98
C ARG A 129 13.05 18.72 6.12
N LEU A 130 14.04 18.09 6.75
CA LEU A 130 15.08 17.34 6.05
C LEU A 130 14.47 16.12 5.33
N VAL A 131 13.68 15.31 6.02
CA VAL A 131 13.02 14.13 5.44
C VAL A 131 12.15 14.53 4.25
N LYS A 132 11.36 15.61 4.34
CA LYS A 132 10.54 16.15 3.24
C LYS A 132 11.34 16.45 1.96
N MET A 133 12.62 16.77 2.08
CA MET A 133 13.49 17.12 0.95
C MET A 133 14.31 15.94 0.42
N MET A 134 14.34 14.82 1.13
CA MET A 134 15.08 13.63 0.72
C MET A 134 14.47 12.99 -0.54
N PRO A 135 15.27 12.67 -1.59
CA PRO A 135 14.80 11.96 -2.77
C PRO A 135 14.47 10.50 -2.41
N LYS A 136 13.18 10.17 -2.45
CA LYS A 136 12.66 8.88 -1.96
C LYS A 136 12.63 7.80 -3.04
N GLY A 137 12.89 8.19 -4.29
CA GLY A 137 12.86 7.28 -5.42
C GLY A 137 11.43 6.99 -5.86
N ALA A 138 10.97 5.77 -5.59
CA ALA A 138 9.70 5.24 -6.05
C ALA A 138 8.77 4.83 -4.90
N LEU A 139 7.47 5.03 -5.10
CA LEU A 139 6.43 4.43 -4.26
C LEU A 139 5.97 3.12 -4.90
N LEU A 140 6.36 1.99 -4.31
CA LEU A 140 6.10 0.67 -4.91
C LEU A 140 4.87 -0.04 -4.34
N HIS A 141 4.25 0.49 -3.29
CA HIS A 141 3.09 -0.12 -2.64
C HIS A 141 2.14 0.93 -2.08
N CYS A 142 0.99 1.05 -2.74
CA CYS A 142 -0.11 1.90 -2.34
C CYS A 142 -1.38 1.52 -3.10
N HIS A 143 -2.55 1.93 -2.61
CA HIS A 143 -3.83 1.67 -3.29
C HIS A 143 -4.44 2.96 -3.81
N LEU A 144 -4.73 3.00 -5.11
CA LEU A 144 -5.15 4.22 -5.82
C LEU A 144 -6.28 4.98 -5.12
N GLY A 145 -7.29 4.27 -4.63
CA GLY A 145 -8.47 4.88 -4.01
C GLY A 145 -8.22 5.62 -2.69
N ALA A 146 -7.04 5.43 -2.08
CA ALA A 146 -6.71 5.96 -0.76
C ALA A 146 -5.54 6.96 -0.79
N MET A 147 -5.16 7.48 -1.96
CA MET A 147 -3.95 8.30 -2.11
C MET A 147 -4.11 9.80 -1.89
N VAL A 148 -5.32 10.36 -2.02
CA VAL A 148 -5.53 11.82 -1.87
C VAL A 148 -6.23 12.12 -0.56
N ASP A 149 -5.87 13.23 0.07
CA ASP A 149 -6.42 13.65 1.36
C ASP A 149 -7.96 13.73 1.33
N LEU A 150 -8.59 13.19 2.38
CA LEU A 150 -10.05 13.03 2.43
C LEU A 150 -10.81 14.36 2.39
N GLU A 151 -10.21 15.43 2.94
CA GLU A 151 -10.82 16.76 2.89
C GLU A 151 -10.95 17.24 1.45
N TRP A 152 -9.89 17.14 0.66
CA TRP A 152 -9.94 17.44 -0.76
C TRP A 152 -10.96 16.55 -1.50
N VAL A 153 -11.05 15.26 -1.19
CA VAL A 153 -12.01 14.34 -1.84
C VAL A 153 -13.44 14.79 -1.59
N PHE A 154 -13.80 15.06 -0.34
CA PHE A 154 -15.17 15.47 0.00
C PHE A 154 -15.49 16.88 -0.50
N GLU A 155 -14.59 17.85 -0.37
CA GLU A 155 -14.81 19.20 -0.93
C GLU A 155 -14.93 19.18 -2.46
N THR A 156 -14.16 18.32 -3.14
CA THR A 156 -14.31 18.13 -4.59
C THR A 156 -15.66 17.51 -4.94
N ALA A 157 -16.16 16.57 -4.14
CA ALA A 157 -17.49 15.99 -4.31
C ALA A 157 -18.59 17.03 -4.11
N LEU A 158 -18.47 17.89 -3.09
CA LEU A 158 -19.42 18.97 -2.81
C LEU A 158 -19.46 20.04 -3.91
N ALA A 159 -18.33 20.28 -4.57
CA ALA A 159 -18.23 21.21 -5.68
C ALA A 159 -18.67 20.62 -7.03
N GLU A 160 -18.86 19.31 -7.14
CA GLU A 160 -19.21 18.64 -8.39
C GLU A 160 -20.73 18.54 -8.55
N ASP A 161 -21.24 19.21 -9.59
CA ASP A 161 -22.67 19.17 -9.93
C ASP A 161 -23.11 17.74 -10.30
N GLY A 162 -24.26 17.32 -9.78
CA GLY A 162 -24.78 15.96 -9.95
C GLY A 162 -24.16 14.90 -9.03
N MET A 163 -23.25 15.26 -8.12
CA MET A 163 -22.80 14.31 -7.10
C MET A 163 -23.86 14.14 -6.01
N CYS A 164 -24.19 12.89 -5.68
CA CYS A 164 -25.26 12.55 -4.75
C CYS A 164 -24.80 11.60 -3.66
N ILE A 165 -25.50 11.65 -2.52
CA ILE A 165 -25.31 10.79 -1.36
C ILE A 165 -26.63 10.10 -1.01
N CYS A 166 -26.56 8.87 -0.50
CA CYS A 166 -27.67 8.21 0.17
C CYS A 166 -27.19 7.50 1.44
N ALA A 167 -28.12 7.29 2.37
CA ALA A 167 -27.96 6.41 3.51
C ALA A 167 -28.91 5.20 3.41
N ASP A 168 -28.56 4.07 4.03
CA ASP A 168 -29.42 2.89 4.18
C ASP A 168 -30.48 3.03 5.28
N VAL A 169 -30.37 4.06 6.12
CA VAL A 169 -31.34 4.43 7.16
C VAL A 169 -31.41 5.96 7.33
N PRO A 170 -32.49 6.51 7.92
CA PRO A 170 -32.55 7.90 8.35
C PRO A 170 -31.46 8.25 9.38
N LEU A 171 -30.71 9.32 9.15
CA LEU A 171 -29.57 9.75 9.96
C LEU A 171 -29.98 10.78 11.03
N VAL A 172 -30.93 10.40 11.88
CA VAL A 172 -31.64 11.30 12.81
C VAL A 172 -30.84 11.67 14.07
N ASP A 173 -29.82 10.89 14.42
CA ASP A 173 -28.97 11.11 15.60
C ASP A 173 -27.51 10.68 15.34
N ASP A 174 -26.62 10.94 16.30
CA ASP A 174 -25.19 10.66 16.16
C ASP A 174 -24.88 9.15 16.14
N VAL A 175 -25.62 8.34 16.91
CA VAL A 175 -25.40 6.88 17.02
C VAL A 175 -25.70 6.20 15.68
N VAL A 176 -26.80 6.61 15.03
CA VAL A 176 -27.12 6.10 13.69
C VAL A 176 -26.09 6.59 12.67
N ARG A 177 -25.66 7.85 12.76
CA ARG A 177 -24.63 8.43 11.86
C ARG A 177 -23.27 7.73 11.97
N GLU A 178 -22.96 7.13 13.11
CA GLU A 178 -21.72 6.37 13.32
C GLU A 178 -21.72 5.00 12.64
N SER A 179 -22.88 4.39 12.37
CA SER A 179 -22.99 3.01 11.91
C SER A 179 -23.66 2.83 10.54
N ALA A 180 -24.47 3.80 10.09
CA ALA A 180 -25.23 3.72 8.85
C ALA A 180 -24.37 3.52 7.59
N GLY A 181 -24.85 2.72 6.65
CA GLY A 181 -24.25 2.56 5.33
C GLY A 181 -24.44 3.81 4.48
N ILE A 182 -23.34 4.42 4.05
CA ILE A 182 -23.33 5.61 3.19
C ILE A 182 -22.82 5.25 1.81
N ARG A 183 -23.48 5.75 0.77
CA ARG A 183 -23.04 5.57 -0.62
C ARG A 183 -23.11 6.87 -1.39
N TYR A 184 -22.19 7.01 -2.33
CA TYR A 184 -22.13 8.11 -3.28
C TYR A 184 -22.33 7.60 -4.70
N ARG A 185 -22.86 8.45 -5.57
CA ARG A 185 -22.82 8.26 -7.02
C ARG A 185 -23.04 9.57 -7.75
N PHE A 186 -22.66 9.60 -9.01
CA PHE A 186 -23.11 10.63 -9.93
C PHE A 186 -24.54 10.36 -10.42
N SER A 187 -25.42 11.37 -10.35
CA SER A 187 -26.77 11.38 -10.93
C SER A 187 -27.28 12.81 -11.03
N LYS A 188 -27.61 13.28 -12.25
CA LYS A 188 -28.26 14.58 -12.47
C LYS A 188 -29.77 14.53 -12.23
N SER A 189 -30.37 13.35 -12.41
CA SER A 189 -31.80 13.11 -12.25
C SER A 189 -32.21 12.89 -10.80
N ALA A 190 -31.27 12.66 -9.88
CA ALA A 190 -31.55 12.56 -8.45
C ALA A 190 -32.26 13.85 -7.98
N HIS A 191 -33.56 13.74 -7.73
CA HIS A 191 -34.43 14.87 -7.49
C HIS A 191 -34.28 15.42 -6.08
N LEU A 192 -34.31 16.75 -6.00
CA LEU A 192 -34.69 17.47 -4.79
C LEU A 192 -36.21 17.38 -4.65
N GLU A 193 -36.74 16.31 -4.07
CA GLU A 193 -38.03 16.48 -3.42
C GLU A 193 -37.82 17.45 -2.25
N ALA A 194 -38.61 18.52 -2.17
CA ALA A 194 -38.34 19.67 -1.31
C ALA A 194 -38.21 19.37 0.20
N ASN A 195 -38.54 18.14 0.62
CA ASN A 195 -38.46 17.66 2.00
C ASN A 195 -37.61 16.37 2.17
N ALA A 196 -36.99 15.82 1.13
CA ALA A 196 -36.16 14.62 1.26
C ALA A 196 -34.77 14.99 1.81
N SER A 197 -34.55 14.78 3.09
CA SER A 197 -33.26 15.00 3.77
C SER A 197 -32.86 13.74 4.50
N ILE A 198 -31.63 13.27 4.29
CA ILE A 198 -31.08 12.09 5.00
C ILE A 198 -31.08 12.29 6.53
N TRP A 199 -31.20 13.52 7.01
CA TRP A 199 -31.20 13.87 8.44
C TRP A 199 -32.59 13.76 9.10
N LEU A 200 -33.66 13.49 8.33
CA LEU A 200 -35.05 13.46 8.82
C LEU A 200 -35.59 12.04 8.90
N ALA A 201 -36.49 11.79 9.87
CA ALA A 201 -37.04 10.46 10.16
C ALA A 201 -37.89 9.88 9.02
N ASP A 202 -38.42 10.72 8.14
CA ASP A 202 -39.23 10.36 6.96
C ASP A 202 -38.38 10.15 5.69
N TYR A 203 -37.04 10.23 5.80
CA TYR A 203 -36.14 9.85 4.71
C TYR A 203 -36.43 8.42 4.24
N VAL A 204 -36.50 8.24 2.92
CA VAL A 204 -36.65 6.93 2.29
C VAL A 204 -35.27 6.28 2.14
N PRO A 205 -34.97 5.18 2.85
CA PRO A 205 -33.71 4.44 2.70
C PRO A 205 -33.28 4.21 1.25
N GLY A 206 -32.03 4.54 0.94
CA GLY A 206 -31.43 4.42 -0.39
C GLY A 206 -31.82 5.49 -1.41
N ALA A 207 -32.67 6.46 -1.06
CA ALA A 207 -32.96 7.60 -1.93
C ALA A 207 -31.74 8.52 -2.02
N PHE A 208 -31.32 8.84 -3.24
CA PHE A 208 -30.18 9.73 -3.47
C PHE A 208 -30.62 11.19 -3.43
N ILE A 209 -29.86 12.02 -2.71
CA ILE A 209 -30.02 13.47 -2.68
C ILE A 209 -28.69 14.16 -3.06
N PRO A 210 -28.72 15.38 -3.61
CA PRO A 210 -27.50 16.13 -3.89
C PRO A 210 -26.62 16.28 -2.65
N VAL A 211 -25.34 15.93 -2.76
CA VAL A 211 -24.42 15.94 -1.61
C VAL A 211 -24.26 17.34 -1.02
N ALA A 212 -24.25 18.38 -1.85
CA ALA A 212 -24.15 19.76 -1.39
C ALA A 212 -25.33 20.14 -0.47
N VAL A 213 -26.54 19.69 -0.80
CA VAL A 213 -27.75 19.94 0.01
C VAL A 213 -27.69 19.15 1.32
N ALA A 214 -27.28 17.88 1.27
CA ALA A 214 -27.05 17.09 2.48
C ALA A 214 -26.04 17.77 3.41
N ALA A 215 -24.93 18.27 2.87
CA ALA A 215 -23.90 18.93 3.65
C ALA A 215 -24.35 20.26 4.25
N ASP A 216 -25.10 21.07 3.51
CA ASP A 216 -25.60 22.36 3.98
C ASP A 216 -26.65 22.21 5.09
N LEU A 217 -27.43 21.13 5.04
CA LEU A 217 -28.43 20.79 6.05
C LEU A 217 -27.88 19.93 7.20
N PHE A 218 -26.57 19.66 7.24
CA PHE A 218 -25.98 18.83 8.28
C PHE A 218 -26.23 19.41 9.68
N PRO A 219 -26.78 18.63 10.63
CA PRO A 219 -27.09 19.12 11.97
C PRO A 219 -25.88 19.72 12.70
N ASP A 220 -26.12 20.78 13.47
CA ASP A 220 -25.15 21.38 14.39
C ASP A 220 -23.81 21.82 13.78
N GLY A 221 -23.82 22.41 12.57
CA GLY A 221 -22.62 23.05 12.02
C GLY A 221 -22.48 23.02 10.49
N GLY A 222 -23.49 22.50 9.77
CA GLY A 222 -23.55 22.55 8.31
C GLY A 222 -22.34 21.92 7.63
N ARG A 223 -21.97 22.47 6.48
CA ARG A 223 -20.96 21.89 5.57
C ARG A 223 -19.63 21.54 6.24
N LYS A 224 -19.11 22.41 7.10
CA LYS A 224 -17.83 22.17 7.78
C LYS A 224 -17.86 20.92 8.68
N ARG A 225 -18.96 20.72 9.42
CA ARG A 225 -19.11 19.52 10.25
C ARG A 225 -19.45 18.28 9.44
N PHE A 226 -20.18 18.43 8.33
CA PHE A 226 -20.38 17.32 7.38
C PHE A 226 -19.05 16.77 6.87
N VAL A 227 -18.14 17.64 6.41
CA VAL A 227 -16.82 17.22 5.91
C VAL A 227 -16.00 16.57 7.02
N ALA A 228 -15.99 17.13 8.23
CA ALA A 228 -15.31 16.53 9.38
C ALA A 228 -15.87 15.12 9.70
N TRP A 229 -17.20 14.97 9.74
CA TRP A 229 -17.86 13.68 9.96
C TRP A 229 -17.50 12.66 8.87
N MET A 230 -17.52 13.05 7.60
CA MET A 230 -17.15 12.17 6.49
C MET A 230 -15.67 11.75 6.55
N LYS A 231 -14.77 12.66 6.95
CA LYS A 231 -13.35 12.35 7.19
C LYS A 231 -13.19 11.31 8.31
N ASP A 232 -13.83 11.51 9.45
CA ASP A 232 -13.75 10.58 10.59
C ASP A 232 -14.37 9.21 10.25
N ARG A 233 -15.44 9.19 9.45
CA ARG A 233 -16.06 7.94 8.95
C ARG A 233 -15.16 7.20 7.97
N CYS A 234 -14.38 7.91 7.17
CA CYS A 234 -13.54 7.33 6.11
C CYS A 234 -12.06 7.23 6.47
N SER A 235 -11.68 7.43 7.74
CA SER A 235 -10.32 7.23 8.24
C SER A 235 -10.33 6.52 9.58
N ILE A 236 -9.20 5.95 9.96
CA ILE A 236 -8.96 5.47 11.32
C ILE A 236 -8.52 6.69 12.14
N THR A 237 -9.42 7.14 13.00
CA THR A 237 -9.20 8.33 13.83
C THR A 237 -8.10 8.10 14.85
N GLN A 238 -7.61 9.20 15.44
CA GLN A 238 -6.65 9.15 16.54
C GLN A 238 -7.16 8.26 17.69
N ALA A 239 -8.43 8.41 18.09
CA ALA A 239 -9.01 7.63 19.17
C ALA A 239 -9.05 6.12 18.84
N GLU A 240 -9.47 5.76 17.62
CA GLU A 240 -9.57 4.36 17.17
C GLU A 240 -8.19 3.70 17.05
N SER A 241 -7.16 4.46 16.63
CA SER A 241 -5.78 3.96 16.52
C SER A 241 -5.17 3.54 17.86
N LEU A 242 -5.64 4.11 18.99
CA LEU A 242 -5.17 3.75 20.33
C LEU A 242 -5.84 2.48 20.89
N GLN A 243 -6.90 1.98 20.26
CA GLN A 243 -7.70 0.87 20.76
C GLN A 243 -7.13 -0.51 20.36
N HIS A 244 -5.83 -0.73 20.57
CA HIS A 244 -5.16 -2.00 20.23
C HIS A 244 -5.83 -3.24 20.85
N HIS A 245 -6.50 -3.09 21.99
CA HIS A 245 -7.24 -4.16 22.68
C HIS A 245 -8.41 -4.75 21.87
N LEU A 246 -8.92 -4.04 20.86
CA LEU A 246 -10.00 -4.51 19.99
C LEU A 246 -9.50 -5.44 18.87
N GLY A 247 -8.18 -5.52 18.63
CA GLY A 247 -7.56 -6.42 17.67
C GLY A 247 -7.68 -6.00 16.19
N VAL A 248 -7.09 -6.80 15.31
CA VAL A 248 -6.94 -6.54 13.87
C VAL A 248 -8.28 -6.57 13.13
N ASP A 249 -9.16 -7.53 13.43
CA ASP A 249 -10.46 -7.67 12.77
C ASP A 249 -11.35 -6.43 12.91
N ASP A 250 -11.30 -5.78 14.08
CA ASP A 250 -12.10 -4.60 14.36
C ASP A 250 -11.69 -3.40 13.53
N VAL A 251 -10.38 -3.11 13.46
CA VAL A 251 -9.87 -1.99 12.68
C VAL A 251 -10.03 -2.24 11.17
N TRP A 252 -9.93 -3.49 10.71
CA TRP A 252 -10.23 -3.84 9.33
C TRP A 252 -11.70 -3.64 8.96
N ARG A 253 -12.66 -3.85 9.87
CA ARG A 253 -14.07 -3.49 9.61
C ARG A 253 -14.21 -2.00 9.33
N LYS A 254 -13.51 -1.15 10.09
CA LYS A 254 -13.48 0.30 9.86
C LYS A 254 -12.85 0.65 8.51
N LEU A 255 -11.68 0.08 8.19
CA LEU A 255 -10.99 0.32 6.91
C LEU A 255 -11.86 -0.10 5.71
N ASN A 256 -12.48 -1.29 5.77
CA ASN A 256 -13.38 -1.78 4.73
C ASN A 256 -14.63 -0.89 4.57
N ALA A 257 -15.18 -0.39 5.67
CA ALA A 257 -16.32 0.54 5.62
C ALA A 257 -15.93 1.83 4.87
N ALA A 258 -14.75 2.38 5.11
CA ALA A 258 -14.25 3.54 4.38
C ALA A 258 -14.06 3.26 2.86
N PHE A 259 -13.51 2.09 2.51
CA PHE A 259 -13.40 1.65 1.10
C PHE A 259 -14.73 1.39 0.41
N SER A 260 -15.84 1.26 1.15
CA SER A 260 -17.18 1.15 0.56
C SER A 260 -17.77 2.49 0.13
N VAL A 261 -17.31 3.60 0.74
CA VAL A 261 -17.85 4.95 0.53
C VAL A 261 -17.13 5.67 -0.60
N LEU A 262 -15.79 5.73 -0.53
CA LEU A 262 -14.95 6.55 -1.41
C LEU A 262 -15.10 6.24 -2.91
N PRO A 263 -15.29 4.98 -3.35
CA PRO A 263 -15.37 4.69 -4.78
C PRO A 263 -16.49 5.43 -5.50
N GLY A 264 -17.64 5.65 -4.83
CA GLY A 264 -18.78 6.38 -5.39
C GLY A 264 -18.49 7.85 -5.71
N ILE A 265 -17.41 8.40 -5.13
CA ILE A 265 -16.91 9.75 -5.39
C ILE A 265 -15.75 9.68 -6.39
N VAL A 266 -14.71 8.92 -6.05
CA VAL A 266 -13.43 8.91 -6.78
C VAL A 266 -13.61 8.36 -8.19
N TYR A 267 -14.48 7.37 -8.41
CA TYR A 267 -14.72 6.75 -9.73
C TYR A 267 -15.87 7.41 -10.49
N TYR A 268 -15.99 8.73 -10.36
CA TYR A 268 -16.60 9.57 -11.39
C TYR A 268 -15.48 10.25 -12.19
N GLU A 269 -15.43 10.02 -13.50
CA GLU A 269 -14.28 10.35 -14.36
C GLU A 269 -13.74 11.78 -14.16
N PRO A 270 -14.56 12.84 -14.11
CA PRO A 270 -14.07 14.19 -13.86
C PRO A 270 -13.34 14.36 -12.53
N ILE A 271 -13.84 13.70 -11.47
CA ILE A 271 -13.18 13.68 -10.15
C ILE A 271 -11.93 12.81 -10.21
N LEU A 272 -11.98 11.62 -10.82
CA LEU A 272 -10.83 10.73 -10.97
C LEU A 272 -9.63 11.44 -11.62
N ARG A 273 -9.88 12.20 -12.69
CA ARG A 273 -8.81 12.97 -13.38
C ARG A 273 -8.22 14.06 -12.49
N LYS A 274 -9.04 14.75 -11.70
CA LYS A 274 -8.56 15.74 -10.71
C LYS A 274 -7.76 15.05 -9.60
N PHE A 275 -8.23 13.89 -9.14
CA PHE A 275 -7.62 13.06 -8.11
C PHE A 275 -6.22 12.60 -8.54
N LEU A 276 -6.08 12.05 -9.75
CA LEU A 276 -4.79 11.60 -10.29
C LEU A 276 -3.77 12.74 -10.37
N ARG A 277 -4.19 13.93 -10.82
CA ARG A 277 -3.32 15.11 -10.84
C ARG A 277 -2.89 15.52 -9.44
N LYS A 278 -3.80 15.55 -8.47
CA LYS A 278 -3.51 15.86 -7.07
C LYS A 278 -2.55 14.82 -6.45
N PHE A 279 -2.79 13.54 -6.73
CA PHE A 279 -1.95 12.43 -6.31
C PHE A 279 -0.51 12.59 -6.82
N PHE A 280 -0.31 12.70 -8.14
CA PHE A 280 1.03 12.78 -8.72
C PHE A 280 1.77 14.08 -8.34
N THR A 281 1.05 15.19 -8.22
CA THR A 281 1.62 16.46 -7.73
C THR A 281 2.16 16.29 -6.32
N THR A 282 1.37 15.69 -5.42
CA THR A 282 1.73 15.50 -4.01
C THR A 282 2.93 14.56 -3.86
N LEU A 283 3.03 13.51 -4.69
CA LEU A 283 4.20 12.64 -4.76
C LEU A 283 5.47 13.41 -5.18
N LEU A 284 5.37 14.22 -6.24
CA LEU A 284 6.51 14.95 -6.76
C LEU A 284 7.03 16.01 -5.77
N GLU A 285 6.10 16.70 -5.10
CA GLU A 285 6.38 17.62 -3.99
C GLU A 285 7.11 16.92 -2.84
N ASP A 286 6.76 15.66 -2.56
CA ASP A 286 7.41 14.79 -1.56
C ASP A 286 8.65 14.05 -2.09
N LYS A 287 9.18 14.47 -3.24
CA LYS A 287 10.40 13.91 -3.85
C LYS A 287 10.32 12.43 -4.21
N VAL A 288 9.12 11.97 -4.55
CA VAL A 288 8.86 10.68 -5.21
C VAL A 288 8.75 10.92 -6.71
N ARG A 289 9.46 10.13 -7.52
CA ARG A 289 9.54 10.30 -8.98
C ARG A 289 8.72 9.28 -9.75
N TRP A 290 8.45 8.12 -9.15
CA TRP A 290 7.77 6.99 -9.78
C TRP A 290 6.78 6.36 -8.83
N VAL A 291 5.69 5.80 -9.36
CA VAL A 291 4.73 5.04 -8.55
C VAL A 291 4.18 3.82 -9.26
N GLU A 292 4.09 2.73 -8.52
CA GLU A 292 3.32 1.54 -8.88
C GLU A 292 2.18 1.39 -7.88
N PHE A 293 0.96 1.69 -8.32
CA PHE A 293 -0.23 1.64 -7.47
C PHE A 293 -1.04 0.39 -7.76
N ARG A 294 -1.57 -0.25 -6.71
CA ARG A 294 -2.63 -1.24 -6.84
C ARG A 294 -3.90 -0.51 -7.22
N SER A 295 -4.52 -0.93 -8.32
CA SER A 295 -5.83 -0.44 -8.75
C SER A 295 -6.79 -1.60 -8.81
N ALA A 296 -8.07 -1.31 -8.60
CA ALA A 296 -9.18 -2.26 -8.62
C ALA A 296 -10.06 -1.99 -9.85
N PRO A 297 -9.70 -2.49 -11.06
CA PRO A 297 -10.35 -2.05 -12.30
C PRO A 297 -11.78 -2.53 -12.47
N PHE A 298 -12.22 -3.45 -11.61
CA PHE A 298 -13.60 -3.90 -11.48
C PHE A 298 -14.53 -2.85 -10.84
N THR A 299 -13.98 -1.75 -10.30
CA THR A 299 -14.76 -0.69 -9.67
C THR A 299 -15.61 0.03 -10.72
N PRO A 300 -16.95 0.13 -10.54
CA PRO A 300 -17.82 0.82 -11.50
C PRO A 300 -17.39 2.28 -11.69
N LEU A 301 -17.21 2.70 -12.95
CA LEU A 301 -16.77 4.05 -13.30
C LEU A 301 -17.92 4.81 -13.97
N TYR A 302 -18.27 5.98 -13.44
CA TYR A 302 -19.20 6.90 -14.10
C TYR A 302 -18.40 7.80 -15.05
N VAL A 303 -18.65 7.70 -16.35
CA VAL A 303 -18.06 8.63 -17.34
C VAL A 303 -18.81 9.96 -17.32
N LEU A 304 -18.17 11.03 -17.82
CA LEU A 304 -18.72 12.38 -17.80
C LEU A 304 -20.19 12.43 -18.28
N GLY A 305 -21.09 12.88 -17.39
CA GLY A 305 -22.50 13.05 -17.68
C GLY A 305 -23.35 11.77 -17.73
N SER A 306 -22.77 10.58 -17.61
CA SER A 306 -23.51 9.31 -17.58
C SER A 306 -23.96 8.96 -16.17
N GLU A 307 -25.24 8.70 -15.98
CA GLU A 307 -25.80 8.22 -14.70
C GLU A 307 -25.72 6.70 -14.54
N THR A 308 -25.31 5.99 -15.59
CA THR A 308 -25.04 4.55 -15.55
C THR A 308 -23.53 4.35 -15.57
N PRO A 309 -22.94 3.65 -14.58
CA PRO A 309 -21.53 3.36 -14.62
C PRO A 309 -21.21 2.32 -15.68
N THR A 310 -20.03 2.42 -16.29
CA THR A 310 -19.47 1.34 -17.07
C THR A 310 -18.84 0.29 -16.16
N LEU A 311 -18.99 -0.98 -16.55
CA LEU A 311 -18.31 -2.12 -15.93
C LEU A 311 -17.13 -2.62 -16.79
N ASP A 312 -16.85 -1.99 -17.94
CA ASP A 312 -15.67 -2.33 -18.74
C ASP A 312 -14.40 -1.68 -18.12
N PRO A 313 -13.48 -2.49 -17.58
CA PRO A 313 -12.24 -1.97 -16.99
C PRO A 313 -11.34 -1.23 -18.02
N GLY A 314 -11.59 -1.41 -19.32
CA GLY A 314 -10.87 -0.71 -20.37
C GLY A 314 -11.06 0.80 -20.34
N VAL A 315 -12.20 1.29 -19.84
CA VAL A 315 -12.45 2.74 -19.70
C VAL A 315 -11.58 3.33 -18.59
N LEU A 316 -11.46 2.66 -17.44
CA LEU A 316 -10.54 3.08 -16.39
C LEU A 316 -9.09 3.09 -16.89
N CYS A 317 -8.67 2.04 -17.60
CA CYS A 317 -7.31 1.97 -18.16
C CYS A 317 -7.03 3.13 -19.13
N SER A 318 -8.01 3.49 -19.96
CA SER A 318 -7.91 4.65 -20.85
C SER A 318 -7.70 5.95 -20.07
N VAL A 319 -8.52 6.21 -19.05
CA VAL A 319 -8.43 7.42 -18.20
C VAL A 319 -7.07 7.48 -17.48
N LEU A 320 -6.63 6.38 -16.88
CA LEU A 320 -5.34 6.30 -16.19
C LEU A 320 -4.18 6.58 -17.15
N SER A 321 -4.15 5.88 -18.29
CA SER A 321 -3.08 6.04 -19.29
C SER A 321 -3.01 7.48 -19.83
N ASP A 322 -4.16 8.05 -20.15
CA ASP A 322 -4.26 9.42 -20.68
C ASP A 322 -3.82 10.45 -19.63
N GLU A 323 -4.28 10.34 -18.40
CA GLU A 323 -3.96 11.31 -17.35
C GLU A 323 -2.50 11.24 -16.89
N ILE A 324 -1.88 10.04 -16.86
CA ILE A 324 -0.46 9.87 -16.56
C ILE A 324 0.41 10.56 -17.61
N GLU A 325 0.13 10.35 -18.90
CA GLU A 325 0.92 10.99 -19.98
C GLU A 325 0.68 12.50 -20.04
N LYS A 326 -0.55 12.97 -19.83
CA LYS A 326 -0.85 14.41 -19.71
C LYS A 326 -0.11 15.05 -18.54
N PHE A 327 -0.07 14.40 -17.38
CA PHE A 327 0.64 14.91 -16.23
C PHE A 327 2.14 15.00 -16.50
N LYS A 328 2.77 13.94 -17.02
CA LYS A 328 4.20 13.92 -17.41
C LYS A 328 4.56 15.02 -18.41
N ALA A 329 3.67 15.34 -19.34
CA ALA A 329 3.87 16.39 -20.34
C ALA A 329 3.60 17.82 -19.81
N SER A 330 2.99 17.96 -18.63
CA SER A 330 2.65 19.25 -18.04
C SER A 330 3.83 19.84 -17.24
N GLU A 331 3.83 21.16 -17.03
CA GLU A 331 4.83 21.81 -16.16
C GLU A 331 4.77 21.27 -14.72
N ALA A 332 3.57 20.95 -14.23
CA ALA A 332 3.39 20.38 -12.89
C ALA A 332 4.00 18.98 -12.73
N GLY A 333 4.11 18.21 -13.82
CA GLY A 333 4.74 16.89 -13.84
C GLY A 333 6.23 16.91 -14.20
N ARG A 334 6.87 18.08 -14.29
CA ARG A 334 8.28 18.18 -14.65
C ARG A 334 9.16 17.43 -13.65
N GLY A 335 9.86 16.41 -14.13
CA GLY A 335 10.70 15.53 -13.30
C GLY A 335 9.96 14.29 -12.77
N PHE A 336 8.66 14.15 -13.01
CA PHE A 336 7.94 12.90 -12.74
C PHE A 336 8.29 11.85 -13.79
N TRP A 337 8.80 10.69 -13.36
CA TRP A 337 9.19 9.61 -14.26
C TRP A 337 7.99 8.85 -14.83
N GLY A 338 6.88 8.83 -14.08
CA GLY A 338 5.63 8.21 -14.50
C GLY A 338 5.01 7.32 -13.44
N ALA A 339 3.99 6.59 -13.85
CA ALA A 339 3.26 5.67 -13.00
C ALA A 339 2.83 4.43 -13.79
N ARG A 340 2.69 3.30 -13.08
CA ARG A 340 2.09 2.08 -13.62
C ARG A 340 1.11 1.47 -12.62
N MET A 341 0.21 0.68 -13.15
CA MET A 341 -0.85 0.00 -12.42
C MET A 341 -0.49 -1.46 -12.21
N ILE A 342 -0.52 -1.89 -10.95
CA ILE A 342 -0.61 -3.30 -10.58
C ILE A 342 -2.10 -3.64 -10.54
N TRP A 343 -2.51 -4.58 -11.38
CA TRP A 343 -3.90 -5.02 -11.45
C TRP A 343 -4.24 -5.82 -10.18
N ALA A 344 -5.11 -5.30 -9.33
CA ALA A 344 -5.49 -5.94 -8.08
C ALA A 344 -6.91 -6.52 -8.14
N GLY A 345 -7.03 -7.82 -7.89
CA GLY A 345 -8.30 -8.50 -7.64
C GLY A 345 -8.56 -8.68 -6.15
N LEU A 346 -9.80 -8.98 -5.76
CA LEU A 346 -10.14 -9.25 -4.36
C LEU A 346 -9.97 -10.74 -4.03
N ARG A 347 -9.14 -11.03 -3.01
CA ARG A 347 -8.79 -12.41 -2.66
C ARG A 347 -9.97 -13.26 -2.20
N PHE A 348 -11.03 -12.66 -1.67
CA PHE A 348 -12.20 -13.38 -1.16
C PHE A 348 -13.23 -13.75 -2.22
N TRP A 349 -13.02 -13.38 -3.49
CA TRP A 349 -13.92 -13.72 -4.57
C TRP A 349 -13.94 -15.22 -4.92
N SER A 350 -15.01 -15.64 -5.59
CA SER A 350 -15.09 -16.97 -6.20
C SER A 350 -14.05 -17.14 -7.31
N THR A 351 -13.68 -18.39 -7.59
CA THR A 351 -12.75 -18.74 -8.68
C THR A 351 -13.19 -18.13 -10.01
N ASP A 352 -14.47 -18.25 -10.38
CA ASP A 352 -15.00 -17.71 -11.64
C ASP A 352 -14.76 -16.20 -11.78
N LYS A 353 -14.99 -15.46 -10.69
CA LYS A 353 -14.83 -14.01 -10.68
C LYS A 353 -13.36 -13.60 -10.78
N ILE A 354 -12.46 -14.32 -10.11
CA ILE A 354 -11.01 -14.10 -10.21
C ILE A 354 -10.51 -14.42 -11.62
N ILE A 355 -10.97 -15.51 -12.23
CA ILE A 355 -10.58 -15.89 -13.59
C ILE A 355 -11.13 -14.89 -14.62
N GLU A 356 -12.36 -14.42 -14.46
CA GLU A 356 -12.92 -13.33 -15.28
C GLU A 356 -12.05 -12.07 -15.20
N ASP A 357 -11.69 -11.65 -13.98
CA ASP A 357 -10.84 -10.48 -13.74
C ASP A 357 -9.44 -10.65 -14.35
N MET A 358 -8.83 -11.82 -14.20
CA MET A 358 -7.55 -12.17 -14.82
C MET A 358 -7.61 -12.14 -16.37
N ARG A 359 -8.73 -12.58 -16.97
CA ARG A 359 -8.94 -12.47 -18.43
C ARG A 359 -9.01 -11.00 -18.87
N HIS A 360 -9.64 -10.13 -18.07
CA HIS A 360 -9.62 -8.69 -18.32
C HIS A 360 -8.20 -8.12 -18.23
N CYS A 361 -7.42 -8.51 -17.22
CA CYS A 361 -6.02 -8.10 -17.09
C CYS A 361 -5.19 -8.50 -18.32
N ILE A 362 -5.27 -9.76 -18.76
CA ILE A 362 -4.57 -10.26 -19.96
C ILE A 362 -4.99 -9.50 -21.22
N ARG A 363 -6.31 -9.31 -21.42
CA ARG A 363 -6.84 -8.57 -22.58
C ARG A 363 -6.31 -7.14 -22.60
N LEU A 364 -6.36 -6.45 -21.47
CA LEU A 364 -5.99 -5.05 -21.37
C LEU A 364 -4.48 -4.84 -21.33
N LYS A 365 -3.69 -5.81 -20.87
CA LYS A 365 -2.22 -5.76 -20.98
C LYS A 365 -1.77 -5.62 -22.44
N LYS A 366 -2.46 -6.26 -23.38
CA LYS A 366 -2.18 -6.13 -24.82
C LYS A 366 -2.46 -4.73 -25.37
N ILE A 367 -3.46 -4.05 -24.79
CA ILE A 367 -3.91 -2.73 -25.24
C ILE A 367 -3.10 -1.62 -24.55
N TYR A 368 -2.81 -1.80 -23.26
CA TYR A 368 -2.11 -0.84 -22.40
C TYR A 368 -0.86 -1.48 -21.74
N PRO A 369 0.13 -1.94 -22.54
CA PRO A 369 1.31 -2.63 -22.01
C PRO A 369 2.15 -1.75 -21.08
N ALA A 370 2.25 -0.46 -21.40
CA ALA A 370 2.96 0.52 -20.58
C ALA A 370 2.24 0.81 -19.24
N LEU A 371 0.91 0.69 -19.18
CA LEU A 371 0.16 0.96 -17.95
C LEU A 371 0.23 -0.22 -16.97
N ILE A 372 -0.08 -1.43 -17.42
CA ILE A 372 -0.21 -2.59 -16.52
C ILE A 372 1.18 -3.18 -16.25
N SER A 373 1.68 -3.09 -15.03
CA SER A 373 3.01 -3.60 -14.65
C SER A 373 2.98 -4.98 -13.99
N GLY A 374 1.84 -5.44 -13.47
CA GLY A 374 1.73 -6.75 -12.81
C GLY A 374 0.33 -7.06 -12.28
N TYR A 375 0.24 -8.12 -11.47
CA TYR A 375 -1.00 -8.59 -10.85
C TYR A 375 -0.81 -8.85 -9.34
N ASP A 376 -1.88 -8.60 -8.56
CA ASP A 376 -1.93 -8.76 -7.11
C ASP A 376 -3.34 -9.20 -6.64
N LEU A 377 -3.41 -9.71 -5.42
CA LEU A 377 -4.64 -10.08 -4.72
C LEU A 377 -4.68 -9.36 -3.37
N VAL A 378 -5.67 -8.49 -3.19
CA VAL A 378 -5.78 -7.59 -2.05
C VAL A 378 -6.99 -7.91 -1.17
N GLY A 379 -7.11 -7.19 -0.04
CA GLY A 379 -8.14 -7.36 0.98
C GLY A 379 -7.60 -8.08 2.22
N HIS A 380 -8.36 -7.98 3.32
CA HIS A 380 -7.94 -8.49 4.63
C HIS A 380 -7.47 -9.95 4.54
N GLU A 381 -6.19 -10.16 4.81
CA GLU A 381 -5.49 -11.40 4.51
C GLU A 381 -5.89 -12.55 5.45
N ASP A 382 -6.13 -12.28 6.74
CA ASP A 382 -6.49 -13.28 7.76
C ASP A 382 -7.83 -14.00 7.49
N PRO A 383 -8.96 -13.32 7.19
CA PRO A 383 -10.22 -13.99 6.86
C PRO A 383 -10.36 -14.32 5.37
N GLY A 384 -9.47 -13.82 4.52
CA GLY A 384 -9.51 -13.99 3.08
C GLY A 384 -9.10 -15.39 2.61
N ARG A 385 -9.33 -15.69 1.32
CA ARG A 385 -8.76 -16.91 0.73
C ARG A 385 -7.23 -16.83 0.74
N THR A 386 -6.59 -17.93 1.11
CA THR A 386 -5.12 -18.04 1.10
C THR A 386 -4.61 -18.18 -0.34
N LEU A 387 -3.38 -17.72 -0.59
CA LEU A 387 -2.65 -17.98 -1.83
C LEU A 387 -2.50 -19.49 -2.08
N GLU A 388 -2.44 -20.29 -1.01
CA GLU A 388 -2.47 -21.75 -1.10
C GLU A 388 -3.76 -22.26 -1.76
N SER A 389 -4.91 -21.71 -1.40
CA SER A 389 -6.20 -22.05 -2.04
C SER A 389 -6.37 -21.46 -3.44
N LEU A 390 -5.65 -20.38 -3.75
CA LEU A 390 -5.66 -19.67 -5.04
C LEU A 390 -4.54 -20.11 -5.98
N THR A 391 -3.77 -21.12 -5.59
CA THR A 391 -2.63 -21.63 -6.37
C THR A 391 -3.04 -22.05 -7.79
N PRO A 392 -4.16 -22.76 -8.01
CA PRO A 392 -4.58 -23.13 -9.37
C PRO A 392 -4.83 -21.90 -10.27
N GLU A 393 -5.54 -20.89 -9.77
CA GLU A 393 -5.86 -19.67 -10.52
C GLU A 393 -4.58 -18.88 -10.87
N LEU A 394 -3.65 -18.75 -9.92
CA LEU A 394 -2.38 -18.04 -10.12
C LEU A 394 -1.46 -18.75 -11.13
N LEU A 395 -1.36 -20.09 -11.05
CA LEU A 395 -0.59 -20.88 -12.02
C LEU A 395 -1.23 -20.85 -13.41
N TRP A 396 -2.56 -20.89 -13.49
CA TRP A 396 -3.28 -20.70 -14.75
C TRP A 396 -2.98 -19.33 -15.34
N PHE A 397 -3.03 -18.26 -14.54
CA PHE A 397 -2.74 -16.90 -14.99
C PHE A 397 -1.32 -16.76 -15.56
N GLN A 398 -0.31 -17.24 -14.83
CA GLN A 398 1.08 -17.25 -15.32
C GLN A 398 1.22 -18.07 -16.61
N GLY A 399 0.54 -19.23 -16.69
CA GLY A 399 0.49 -20.06 -17.90
C GLY A 399 -0.09 -19.32 -19.10
N GLN A 400 -1.22 -18.63 -18.92
CA GLN A 400 -1.87 -17.84 -19.98
C GLN A 400 -0.98 -16.65 -20.42
N CYS A 401 -0.36 -15.95 -19.48
CA CYS A 401 0.58 -14.89 -19.81
C CYS A 401 1.76 -15.41 -20.64
N LYS A 402 2.34 -16.56 -20.24
CA LYS A 402 3.45 -17.20 -20.96
C LYS A 402 3.05 -17.65 -22.37
N GLN A 403 1.90 -18.30 -22.53
CA GLN A 403 1.38 -18.73 -23.83
C GLN A 403 1.16 -17.57 -24.80
N GLN A 404 0.79 -16.40 -24.26
CA GLN A 404 0.50 -15.20 -25.05
C GLN A 404 1.69 -14.24 -25.14
N ASN A 405 2.88 -14.65 -24.66
CA ASN A 405 4.10 -13.85 -24.61
C ASN A 405 3.91 -12.47 -23.94
N LEU A 406 3.18 -12.45 -22.82
CA LEU A 406 2.93 -11.26 -22.02
C LEU A 406 3.74 -11.31 -20.71
N THR A 407 4.36 -10.18 -20.37
CA THR A 407 5.04 -9.98 -19.10
C THR A 407 4.05 -9.35 -18.10
N ILE A 408 3.46 -10.18 -17.24
CA ILE A 408 2.65 -9.75 -16.09
C ILE A 408 3.17 -10.45 -14.84
N PRO A 409 4.16 -9.88 -14.14
CA PRO A 409 4.68 -10.44 -12.91
C PRO A 409 3.68 -10.33 -11.75
N LEU A 410 3.95 -11.09 -10.69
CA LEU A 410 3.19 -11.07 -9.46
C LEU A 410 3.86 -10.15 -8.42
N PHE A 411 3.04 -9.38 -7.70
CA PHE A 411 3.44 -8.49 -6.61
C PHE A 411 2.55 -8.71 -5.38
N LEU A 412 2.49 -9.97 -4.92
CA LEU A 412 1.45 -10.44 -4.00
C LEU A 412 1.58 -9.83 -2.61
N HIS A 413 0.45 -9.39 -2.05
CA HIS A 413 0.28 -9.29 -0.61
C HIS A 413 0.43 -10.67 0.02
N ALA A 414 1.38 -10.80 0.96
CA ALA A 414 1.61 -12.04 1.66
C ALA A 414 2.24 -11.81 3.03
N GLY A 415 1.64 -12.41 4.06
CA GLY A 415 2.20 -12.41 5.41
C GLY A 415 1.93 -11.13 6.21
N GLU A 416 0.94 -10.33 5.84
CA GLU A 416 0.41 -9.26 6.68
C GLU A 416 -0.47 -9.85 7.80
N THR A 417 0.19 -10.51 8.76
CA THR A 417 -0.49 -11.19 9.86
C THR A 417 0.40 -11.30 11.10
N VAL A 418 -0.22 -11.28 12.27
CA VAL A 418 0.45 -11.61 13.53
C VAL A 418 0.63 -13.13 13.71
N GLY A 419 -0.01 -13.95 12.88
CA GLY A 419 0.04 -15.41 12.92
C GLY A 419 1.44 -16.02 12.68
N CYS A 420 1.62 -17.26 13.12
CA CYS A 420 2.82 -18.06 12.89
C CYS A 420 2.44 -19.54 12.77
N GLY A 421 2.72 -20.17 11.63
CA GLY A 421 2.25 -21.53 11.32
C GLY A 421 0.75 -21.61 11.03
N THR A 422 0.11 -20.47 10.76
CA THR A 422 -1.29 -20.35 10.34
C THR A 422 -1.41 -20.43 8.82
N PRO A 423 -2.60 -20.75 8.29
CA PRO A 423 -2.84 -20.67 6.85
C PRO A 423 -2.50 -19.30 6.23
N THR A 424 -2.60 -18.23 7.01
CA THR A 424 -2.32 -16.87 6.57
C THR A 424 -0.84 -16.62 6.30
N ASP A 425 0.05 -16.84 7.29
CA ASP A 425 1.49 -16.67 7.06
C ASP A 425 2.05 -17.71 6.08
N HIS A 426 1.33 -18.81 5.84
CA HIS A 426 1.65 -19.75 4.76
C HIS A 426 1.55 -19.14 3.35
N ASN A 427 0.89 -17.98 3.19
CA ASN A 427 0.89 -17.22 1.94
C ASN A 427 2.32 -16.85 1.50
N LEU A 428 3.24 -16.61 2.44
CA LEU A 428 4.66 -16.32 2.12
C LEU A 428 5.32 -17.46 1.32
N TYR A 429 5.06 -18.73 1.68
CA TYR A 429 5.62 -19.87 0.96
C TYR A 429 5.12 -19.90 -0.47
N THR A 430 3.82 -19.67 -0.65
CA THR A 430 3.18 -19.71 -1.97
C THR A 430 3.66 -18.54 -2.83
N ALA A 431 3.70 -17.31 -2.29
CA ALA A 431 4.15 -16.14 -3.03
C ALA A 431 5.61 -16.25 -3.49
N ILE A 432 6.51 -16.74 -2.62
CA ILE A 432 7.92 -16.96 -2.96
C ILE A 432 8.05 -18.06 -4.03
N LEU A 433 7.33 -19.19 -3.89
CA LEU A 433 7.39 -20.29 -4.86
C LEU A 433 6.78 -19.93 -6.23
N LEU A 434 5.78 -19.03 -6.27
CA LEU A 434 5.23 -18.49 -7.51
C LEU A 434 6.17 -17.49 -8.20
N GLY A 435 7.29 -17.13 -7.57
CA GLY A 435 8.26 -16.17 -8.11
C GLY A 435 7.75 -14.73 -8.07
N SER A 436 6.98 -14.36 -7.03
CA SER A 436 6.58 -12.96 -6.81
C SER A 436 7.83 -12.07 -6.77
N ARG A 437 7.86 -11.01 -7.58
CA ARG A 437 9.04 -10.11 -7.67
C ARG A 437 9.24 -9.30 -6.40
N ARG A 438 8.12 -8.96 -5.76
CA ARG A 438 8.05 -8.24 -4.49
C ARG A 438 6.95 -8.86 -3.62
N LEU A 439 7.03 -8.66 -2.32
CA LEU A 439 6.02 -9.08 -1.35
C LEU A 439 5.45 -7.85 -0.64
N GLY A 440 4.13 -7.67 -0.74
CA GLY A 440 3.40 -6.66 0.01
C GLY A 440 3.42 -6.99 1.51
N HIS A 441 3.86 -6.04 2.32
CA HIS A 441 4.11 -6.09 3.77
C HIS A 441 5.15 -7.11 4.22
N ALA A 442 4.95 -8.41 3.95
CA ALA A 442 5.74 -9.53 4.46
C ALA A 442 5.98 -9.46 5.98
N PHE A 443 5.00 -8.94 6.73
CA PHE A 443 5.12 -8.61 8.15
C PHE A 443 5.53 -9.81 9.00
N SER A 444 5.00 -11.01 8.71
CA SER A 444 5.32 -12.24 9.43
C SER A 444 6.61 -12.94 8.98
N LEU A 445 7.29 -12.46 7.92
CA LEU A 445 8.47 -13.13 7.32
C LEU A 445 9.61 -13.34 8.32
N TYR A 446 9.78 -12.45 9.30
CA TYR A 446 10.84 -12.56 10.31
C TYR A 446 10.77 -13.86 11.14
N LYS A 447 9.62 -14.53 11.14
CA LYS A 447 9.38 -15.81 11.80
C LYS A 447 9.91 -17.00 10.99
N HIS A 448 10.26 -16.83 9.71
CA HIS A 448 10.55 -17.91 8.75
C HIS A 448 12.00 -17.87 8.23
N PRO A 449 13.00 -18.35 8.99
CA PRO A 449 14.40 -18.37 8.56
C PRO A 449 14.69 -19.04 7.20
N VAL A 450 13.96 -20.09 6.80
CA VAL A 450 14.16 -20.71 5.48
C VAL A 450 13.63 -19.78 4.39
N LEU A 451 12.45 -19.19 4.59
CA LEU A 451 11.90 -18.21 3.64
C LEU A 451 12.72 -16.93 3.54
N ILE A 452 13.33 -16.46 4.63
CA ILE A 452 14.29 -15.34 4.61
C ILE A 452 15.45 -15.65 3.65
N SER A 453 15.98 -16.88 3.72
CA SER A 453 17.09 -17.30 2.87
C SER A 453 16.68 -17.36 1.39
N LEU A 454 15.46 -17.82 1.10
CA LEU A 454 14.91 -17.85 -0.25
C LEU A 454 14.61 -16.46 -0.81
N ALA A 455 13.98 -15.58 -0.02
CA ALA A 455 13.69 -14.21 -0.45
C ALA A 455 14.98 -13.47 -0.85
N LYS A 456 16.06 -13.68 -0.10
CA LYS A 456 17.38 -13.14 -0.42
C LYS A 456 17.98 -13.73 -1.70
N SER A 457 18.00 -15.06 -1.83
CA SER A 457 18.63 -15.71 -2.99
C SER A 457 17.87 -15.46 -4.29
N GLN A 458 16.58 -15.17 -4.21
CA GLN A 458 15.73 -14.85 -5.36
C GLN A 458 15.60 -13.34 -5.62
N ASN A 459 16.31 -12.48 -4.88
CA ASN A 459 16.22 -11.03 -4.98
C ASN A 459 14.77 -10.51 -4.88
N ILE A 460 13.98 -11.05 -3.94
CA ILE A 460 12.61 -10.61 -3.69
C ILE A 460 12.65 -9.42 -2.72
N LEU A 461 12.02 -8.31 -3.12
CA LEU A 461 11.90 -7.12 -2.27
C LEU A 461 10.69 -7.21 -1.34
N VAL A 462 10.85 -6.78 -0.09
CA VAL A 462 9.72 -6.49 0.82
C VAL A 462 9.28 -5.04 0.65
N GLU A 463 7.99 -4.84 0.40
CA GLU A 463 7.33 -3.53 0.42
C GLU A 463 6.75 -3.29 1.82
N SER A 464 7.45 -2.56 2.68
CA SER A 464 7.04 -2.37 4.08
C SER A 464 6.26 -1.07 4.25
N CYS A 465 5.13 -1.13 4.94
CA CYS A 465 4.24 0.01 5.21
C CYS A 465 4.08 0.21 6.72
N PRO A 466 5.05 0.83 7.42
CA PRO A 466 5.10 0.80 8.88
C PRO A 466 3.92 1.49 9.57
N ILE A 467 3.43 2.62 9.03
CA ILE A 467 2.25 3.30 9.60
C ILE A 467 1.02 2.43 9.44
N SER A 468 0.82 1.79 8.28
CA SER A 468 -0.26 0.82 8.07
C SER A 468 -0.19 -0.32 9.10
N ASN A 469 0.99 -0.91 9.29
CA ASN A 469 1.15 -1.99 10.24
C ASN A 469 0.89 -1.57 11.70
N GLU A 470 1.20 -0.33 12.07
CA GLU A 470 0.89 0.21 13.41
C GLU A 470 -0.61 0.50 13.56
N VAL A 471 -1.19 1.25 12.63
CA VAL A 471 -2.59 1.71 12.67
C VAL A 471 -3.57 0.54 12.53
N LEU A 472 -3.23 -0.46 11.73
CA LEU A 472 -3.98 -1.72 11.61
C LEU A 472 -3.66 -2.74 12.71
N ARG A 473 -2.92 -2.32 13.75
CA ARG A 473 -2.69 -3.07 15.00
C ARG A 473 -1.86 -4.35 14.84
N TYR A 474 -1.05 -4.47 13.79
CA TYR A 474 -0.06 -5.55 13.65
C TYR A 474 1.17 -5.34 14.55
N THR A 475 1.49 -4.08 14.85
CA THR A 475 2.46 -3.69 15.88
C THR A 475 1.89 -2.55 16.72
N ALA A 476 2.29 -2.43 17.99
CA ALA A 476 1.88 -1.32 18.85
C ALA A 476 2.76 -0.07 18.69
N SER A 477 3.93 -0.24 18.07
CA SER A 477 4.91 0.82 17.89
C SER A 477 5.83 0.49 16.72
N ILE A 478 6.30 1.52 16.03
CA ILE A 478 7.41 1.41 15.07
C ILE A 478 8.67 0.75 15.68
N MET A 479 8.92 0.89 16.98
CA MET A 479 10.08 0.31 17.65
C MET A 479 10.02 -1.21 17.75
N SER A 480 8.82 -1.79 17.75
CA SER A 480 8.59 -3.25 17.72
C SER A 480 8.30 -3.79 16.33
N HIS A 481 8.41 -2.95 15.29
CA HIS A 481 8.21 -3.36 13.91
C HIS A 481 9.27 -4.43 13.51
N PRO A 482 8.91 -5.47 12.74
CA PRO A 482 9.83 -6.57 12.41
C PRO A 482 10.85 -6.25 11.31
N LEU A 483 10.66 -5.18 10.54
CA LEU A 483 11.53 -4.85 9.40
C LEU A 483 13.02 -4.72 9.78
N PRO A 484 13.43 -4.02 10.86
CA PRO A 484 14.82 -4.02 11.34
C PRO A 484 15.44 -5.43 11.42
N ALA A 485 14.69 -6.42 11.93
CA ALA A 485 15.19 -7.78 12.06
C ALA A 485 15.35 -8.51 10.70
N LEU A 486 14.59 -8.11 9.67
CA LEU A 486 14.71 -8.61 8.30
C LEU A 486 15.89 -7.98 7.57
N ILE A 487 16.03 -6.65 7.66
CA ILE A 487 17.14 -5.93 7.00
C ILE A 487 18.50 -6.29 7.61
N ASN A 488 18.56 -6.56 8.92
CA ASN A 488 19.78 -7.05 9.59
C ASN A 488 20.19 -8.45 9.10
N ARG A 489 19.24 -9.22 8.54
CA ARG A 489 19.47 -10.54 7.96
C ARG A 489 19.72 -10.49 6.44
N GLY A 490 19.74 -9.32 5.84
CA GLY A 490 20.03 -9.13 4.42
C GLY A 490 18.81 -9.16 3.49
N VAL A 491 17.57 -9.15 4.02
CA VAL A 491 16.34 -9.11 3.21
C VAL A 491 16.14 -7.72 2.63
N LYS A 492 16.16 -7.58 1.31
CA LYS A 492 16.00 -6.29 0.62
C LYS A 492 14.58 -5.77 0.84
N ALA A 493 14.47 -4.47 1.14
CA ALA A 493 13.20 -3.83 1.43
C ALA A 493 13.17 -2.37 0.94
N CYS A 494 11.97 -1.83 0.80
CA CYS A 494 11.69 -0.40 0.65
C CYS A 494 10.56 0.01 1.61
N LEU A 495 10.43 1.31 1.86
CA LEU A 495 9.33 1.88 2.65
C LEU A 495 8.24 2.39 1.70
N CYS A 496 7.00 2.17 2.09
CA CYS A 496 5.77 2.48 1.36
C CYS A 496 4.72 3.05 2.32
N ASN A 497 3.64 3.66 1.81
CA ASN A 497 2.63 4.35 2.63
C ASN A 497 1.23 3.73 2.60
N ASP A 498 1.00 2.77 1.69
CA ASP A 498 -0.24 2.00 1.64
C ASP A 498 -1.49 2.85 1.34
N ASP A 499 -2.26 3.20 2.38
CA ASP A 499 -3.54 3.91 2.32
C ASP A 499 -3.52 5.25 3.09
N PRO A 500 -2.66 6.22 2.72
CA PRO A 500 -2.32 7.32 3.61
C PRO A 500 -3.46 8.32 3.90
N SER A 501 -4.51 8.35 3.06
CA SER A 501 -5.71 9.16 3.35
C SER A 501 -6.56 8.57 4.47
N MET A 502 -6.55 7.26 4.65
CA MET A 502 -7.39 6.52 5.58
C MET A 502 -6.66 6.18 6.87
N LEU A 503 -5.33 6.11 6.84
CA LEU A 503 -4.49 5.69 7.97
C LEU A 503 -3.95 6.86 8.82
N GLY A 504 -4.29 8.11 8.45
CA GLY A 504 -4.02 9.31 9.26
C GLY A 504 -2.89 10.22 8.76
N GLN A 505 -2.13 9.82 7.73
CA GLN A 505 -1.07 10.64 7.15
C GLN A 505 -1.64 11.89 6.46
N GLY A 506 -2.76 11.77 5.74
CA GLY A 506 -3.44 12.90 5.09
C GLY A 506 -2.65 13.53 3.93
N THR A 507 -1.80 12.76 3.27
CA THR A 507 -1.02 13.16 2.09
C THR A 507 -0.64 11.93 1.27
N SER A 508 -0.38 12.05 -0.03
CA SER A 508 0.09 10.93 -0.85
C SER A 508 1.57 10.57 -0.63
N GLY A 509 2.31 11.38 0.13
CA GLY A 509 3.75 11.27 0.30
C GLY A 509 4.21 10.09 1.16
N LEU A 510 5.52 9.86 1.16
CA LEU A 510 6.25 8.84 1.94
C LEU A 510 6.97 9.43 3.16
N SER A 511 7.04 10.76 3.29
CA SER A 511 7.82 11.40 4.36
C SER A 511 7.40 11.00 5.76
N HIS A 512 6.12 10.71 6.01
CA HIS A 512 5.66 10.23 7.32
C HIS A 512 6.26 8.86 7.65
N ASP A 513 6.15 7.87 6.76
CA ASP A 513 6.72 6.53 6.95
C ASP A 513 8.26 6.58 7.06
N PHE A 514 8.91 7.43 6.25
CA PHE A 514 10.36 7.64 6.31
C PHE A 514 10.80 8.26 7.64
N TRP A 515 10.07 9.26 8.14
CA TRP A 515 10.36 9.88 9.42
C TRP A 515 10.12 8.90 10.57
N GLN A 516 9.02 8.15 10.55
CA GLN A 516 8.68 7.18 11.58
C GLN A 516 9.78 6.11 11.69
N ALA A 517 10.22 5.56 10.56
CA ALA A 517 11.33 4.62 10.49
C ALA A 517 12.64 5.21 11.02
N LEU A 518 12.99 6.44 10.61
CA LEU A 518 14.23 7.10 10.99
C LEU A 518 14.30 7.43 12.49
N GLN A 519 13.17 7.84 13.07
CA GLN A 519 13.03 8.16 14.48
C GLN A 519 12.94 6.89 15.34
N GLY A 520 12.26 5.85 14.85
CA GLY A 520 12.02 4.61 15.58
C GLY A 520 13.16 3.59 15.53
N TRP A 521 13.98 3.57 14.47
CA TRP A 521 15.04 2.58 14.28
C TRP A 521 16.42 3.23 14.43
N GLU A 522 17.02 3.03 15.60
CA GLU A 522 18.22 3.76 16.01
C GLU A 522 19.37 3.63 15.01
N ASP A 523 19.64 2.40 14.53
CA ASP A 523 20.75 2.07 13.62
C ASP A 523 20.49 2.42 12.13
N LEU A 524 19.27 2.82 11.76
CA LEU A 524 18.92 3.07 10.36
C LEU A 524 19.72 4.27 9.81
N GLY A 525 19.61 5.42 10.46
CA GLY A 525 20.27 6.67 10.06
C GLY A 525 19.96 7.11 8.62
N LEU A 526 20.63 8.16 8.16
CA LEU A 526 20.43 8.66 6.79
C LEU A 526 20.83 7.63 5.73
N ALA A 527 21.94 6.92 5.97
CA ALA A 527 22.47 5.95 5.01
C ALA A 527 21.51 4.76 4.80
N GLY A 528 20.95 4.19 5.87
CA GLY A 528 19.99 3.11 5.75
C GLY A 528 18.70 3.56 5.07
N LEU A 529 18.22 4.78 5.39
CA LEU A 529 17.07 5.37 4.72
C LEU A 529 17.34 5.59 3.21
N GLY A 530 18.55 6.04 2.86
CA GLY A 530 19.03 6.14 1.49
C GLY A 530 19.05 4.78 0.77
N GLY A 531 19.51 3.73 1.42
CA GLY A 531 19.49 2.37 0.87
C GLY A 531 18.08 1.82 0.63
N LEU A 532 17.12 2.13 1.53
CA LEU A 532 15.70 1.78 1.32
C LEU A 532 15.08 2.53 0.14
N ALA A 533 15.42 3.82 -0.02
CA ALA A 533 15.01 4.64 -1.17
C ALA A 533 15.64 4.14 -2.48
N GLU A 534 16.93 3.80 -2.48
CA GLU A 534 17.62 3.21 -3.63
C GLU A 534 16.95 1.90 -4.05
N ASN A 535 16.63 1.01 -3.09
CA ASN A 535 15.97 -0.25 -3.37
C ASN A 535 14.61 -0.04 -4.05
N SER A 536 13.87 1.02 -3.71
CA SER A 536 12.60 1.34 -4.38
C SER A 536 12.80 1.61 -5.88
N VAL A 537 13.92 2.23 -6.27
CA VAL A 537 14.27 2.44 -7.68
C VAL A 537 14.79 1.14 -8.29
N ARG A 538 15.67 0.43 -7.58
CA ARG A 538 16.30 -0.81 -8.06
C ARG A 538 15.29 -1.93 -8.30
N TRP A 539 14.13 -1.92 -7.66
CA TRP A 539 13.02 -2.88 -7.85
C TRP A 539 11.77 -2.26 -8.48
N GLY A 540 11.85 -1.05 -9.06
CA GLY A 540 10.78 -0.48 -9.85
C GLY A 540 10.59 -1.23 -11.17
N ALA A 541 9.34 -1.43 -11.60
CA ALA A 541 8.96 -2.03 -12.87
C ALA A 541 8.72 -0.95 -13.94
N PHE A 542 9.78 -0.25 -14.33
CA PHE A 542 9.70 0.86 -15.32
C PHE A 542 9.26 0.38 -16.71
N GLU A 543 9.63 -0.84 -17.08
CA GLU A 543 9.35 -1.45 -18.37
C GLU A 543 8.99 -2.93 -18.22
N ASP A 544 8.63 -3.60 -19.30
CA ASP A 544 8.29 -5.03 -19.30
C ASP A 544 9.55 -5.88 -19.43
N GLU A 545 10.26 -6.09 -18.32
CA GLU A 545 11.40 -7.01 -18.27
C GLU A 545 10.93 -8.46 -18.07
N ARG A 546 11.42 -9.38 -18.88
CA ARG A 546 11.30 -10.83 -18.62
C ARG A 546 12.09 -11.20 -17.37
N ASP A 547 11.85 -12.39 -16.83
CA ASP A 547 12.44 -12.77 -15.53
C ASP A 547 13.97 -12.73 -15.49
N GLU A 548 14.64 -13.09 -16.58
CA GLU A 548 16.11 -13.00 -16.66
C GLU A 548 16.61 -11.55 -16.76
N GLU A 549 15.90 -10.69 -17.50
CA GLU A 549 16.21 -9.26 -17.61
C GLU A 549 15.99 -8.56 -16.27
N TRP A 550 14.91 -8.91 -15.57
CA TRP A 550 14.59 -8.41 -14.23
C TRP A 550 15.69 -8.76 -13.22
N LYS A 551 16.08 -10.04 -13.14
CA LYS A 551 17.10 -10.51 -12.20
C LYS A 551 18.47 -9.90 -12.51
N SER A 552 18.90 -9.95 -13.77
CA SER A 552 20.19 -9.38 -14.17
C SER A 552 20.21 -7.85 -13.99
N GLY A 553 19.10 -7.16 -14.23
CA GLY A 553 18.97 -5.73 -13.99
C GLY A 553 19.09 -5.36 -12.51
N ILE A 554 18.47 -6.12 -11.60
CA ILE A 554 18.62 -5.92 -10.16
C ILE A 554 20.07 -6.14 -9.71
N GLU A 555 20.70 -7.22 -10.19
CA GLU A 555 22.09 -7.53 -9.85
C GLU A 555 23.07 -6.48 -10.39
N ALA A 556 22.84 -5.96 -11.60
CA ALA A 556 23.67 -4.93 -12.21
C ALA A 556 23.50 -3.54 -11.56
N GLY A 557 22.34 -3.25 -10.96
CA GLY A 557 22.07 -1.99 -10.25
C GLY A 557 22.26 -0.76 -11.14
N TYR A 558 23.25 0.08 -10.84
CA TYR A 558 23.55 1.30 -11.62
C TYR A 558 24.06 1.01 -13.03
N GLU A 559 24.66 -0.16 -13.24
CA GLU A 559 25.16 -0.61 -14.54
C GLU A 559 24.11 -1.36 -15.36
N ALA A 560 22.88 -1.48 -14.84
CA ALA A 560 21.78 -2.08 -15.58
C ALA A 560 21.54 -1.34 -16.90
N ALA A 561 21.19 -2.10 -17.93
CA ALA A 561 20.71 -1.53 -19.19
C ALA A 561 19.28 -1.00 -19.05
N GLY A 562 18.79 -0.32 -20.09
CA GLY A 562 17.40 0.12 -20.16
C GLY A 562 17.03 1.19 -19.12
N MET A 563 15.74 1.23 -18.79
CA MET A 563 15.19 2.28 -17.95
C MET A 563 15.65 2.17 -16.49
N ARG A 564 15.81 0.94 -15.98
CA ARG A 564 16.23 0.70 -14.58
C ARG A 564 17.55 1.39 -14.28
N GLY A 565 18.60 1.13 -15.05
CA GLY A 565 19.91 1.74 -14.81
C GLY A 565 19.90 3.25 -15.00
N GLN A 566 19.12 3.76 -15.98
CA GLN A 566 18.93 5.20 -16.13
C GLN A 566 18.33 5.83 -14.87
N ARG A 567 17.22 5.29 -14.34
CA ARG A 567 16.57 5.82 -13.13
C ARG A 567 17.43 5.70 -11.89
N MET A 568 18.21 4.62 -11.78
CA MET A 568 19.19 4.46 -10.70
C MET A 568 20.25 5.58 -10.72
N ARG A 569 20.80 5.91 -11.89
CA ARG A 569 21.79 6.99 -12.03
C ARG A 569 21.18 8.36 -11.75
N GLU A 570 19.99 8.64 -12.30
CA GLU A 570 19.24 9.88 -12.01
C GLU A 570 18.96 10.05 -10.52
N TRP A 571 18.54 8.98 -9.83
CA TRP A 571 18.33 9.00 -8.38
C TRP A 571 19.61 9.28 -7.60
N ARG A 572 20.74 8.67 -8.00
CA ARG A 572 22.04 8.89 -7.35
C ARG A 572 22.47 10.36 -7.45
N ASP A 573 22.26 10.99 -8.59
CA ASP A 573 22.57 12.43 -8.76
C ASP A 573 21.69 13.30 -7.83
N GLU A 574 20.40 12.99 -7.74
CA GLU A 574 19.50 13.66 -6.80
C GLU A 574 19.91 13.44 -5.32
N TRP A 575 20.32 12.22 -4.98
CA TRP A 575 20.80 11.85 -3.64
C TRP A 575 22.05 12.65 -3.26
N GLU A 576 23.07 12.70 -4.12
CA GLU A 576 24.28 13.48 -3.87
C GLU A 576 23.98 14.99 -3.79
N GLY A 577 23.08 15.49 -4.64
CA GLY A 577 22.60 16.87 -4.58
C GLY A 577 21.91 17.20 -3.25
N PHE A 578 21.07 16.28 -2.75
CA PHE A 578 20.42 16.38 -1.45
C PHE A 578 21.43 16.35 -0.30
N CYS A 579 22.38 15.42 -0.28
CA CYS A 579 23.43 15.38 0.74
C CYS A 579 24.24 16.68 0.76
N GLY A 580 24.56 17.22 -0.42
CA GLY A 580 25.23 18.52 -0.54
C GLY A 580 24.38 19.68 0.00
N TRP A 581 23.07 19.65 -0.20
CA TRP A 581 22.15 20.62 0.41
C TRP A 581 22.12 20.50 1.93
N VAL A 582 22.03 19.27 2.48
CA VAL A 582 22.06 19.06 3.94
C VAL A 582 23.34 19.64 4.55
N ALA A 583 24.49 19.38 3.94
CA ALA A 583 25.77 19.90 4.42
C ALA A 583 25.84 21.44 4.42
N ARG A 584 25.26 22.11 3.41
CA ARG A 584 25.23 23.58 3.34
C ARG A 584 24.24 24.21 4.31
N GLU A 585 23.05 23.63 4.42
CA GLU A 585 21.95 24.21 5.21
C GLU A 585 22.14 23.96 6.71
N TYR A 586 22.60 22.75 7.08
CA TYR A 586 22.62 22.28 8.45
C TYR A 586 24.02 21.95 9.01
N GLY A 587 25.09 22.11 8.21
CA GLY A 587 26.46 21.81 8.64
C GLY A 587 27.11 22.83 9.58
N ARG A 588 26.32 23.67 10.25
CA ARG A 588 26.79 24.69 11.19
C ARG A 588 27.26 24.11 12.51
#